data_AF-A0A7K2XXS3-F1
#
_entry.id   AF-A0A7K2XXS3-F1
#
_cell.length_a   1.000
_cell.length_b   1.000
_cell.length_c   1.000
_cell.angle_alpha   90.00
_cell.angle_beta   90.00
_cell.angle_gamma   90.00
#
_symmetry.space_group_name_H-M   'P 1'
#
loop_
_entity.id
_entity.type
_entity.pdbx_description
1 polymer ?
#
loop_
_entity_poly.entity_id
_entity_poly.type
_entity_poly.pdbx_seq_one_letter_code
_entity_poly.pdbx_strand_id
1 'polypeptide(L)'
;MSSQQPTDEPVYADRVYRSSMGFVSGVLLLALTVWLCGDAVLRGSGNTPWIGLAVALCVVPLIVAFTLRPAVFANEDRMRVRNPFRIIELPWAAVDAVRAGYSAEVLAEGSKYQLWSVPVSLRERKKANRQQMRRNAIDRRDPGSSGDPSARGRASASAAATEPMRANADRIVDELQGLAELNAARPGAQGSVRVRWSYEIIAPALIGALLLIVLIATR
;
A
#
# COMPACT_ATOMS: atom_id res chain seq x y z
N MET A 1 -13.49 26.94 39.00
CA MET A 1 -13.41 27.12 37.54
C MET A 1 -13.03 25.77 36.95
N SER A 2 -14.01 24.99 36.53
CA SER A 2 -13.82 23.64 36.02
C SER A 2 -13.54 23.70 34.53
N SER A 3 -12.30 23.39 34.13
CA SER A 3 -11.92 23.25 32.73
C SER A 3 -12.63 22.04 32.13
N GLN A 4 -13.63 22.29 31.28
CA GLN A 4 -14.19 21.27 30.41
C GLN A 4 -13.14 20.92 29.36
N GLN A 5 -12.56 19.74 29.49
CA GLN A 5 -11.76 19.10 28.45
C GLN A 5 -12.75 18.60 27.39
N PRO A 6 -12.62 18.98 26.10
CA PRO A 6 -13.46 18.40 25.07
C PRO A 6 -13.11 16.92 24.96
N THR A 7 -14.10 16.08 25.24
CA THR A 7 -14.07 14.62 25.04
C THR A 7 -13.81 14.36 23.56
N ASP A 8 -12.60 13.89 23.25
CA ASP A 8 -12.20 13.46 21.90
C ASP A 8 -13.06 12.23 21.54
N GLU A 9 -14.02 12.46 20.65
CA GLU A 9 -14.94 11.49 20.06
C GLU A 9 -14.18 10.35 19.34
N PRO A 10 -14.79 9.17 19.16
CA PRO A 10 -14.08 7.90 19.15
C PRO A 10 -13.17 7.73 17.92
N VAL A 11 -11.92 7.32 18.21
CA VAL A 11 -10.91 6.84 17.25
C VAL A 11 -11.45 5.58 16.54
N TYR A 12 -12.27 5.77 15.51
CA TYR A 12 -12.73 4.69 14.66
C TYR A 12 -11.55 4.13 13.87
N ALA A 13 -11.47 2.80 13.77
CA ALA A 13 -10.33 2.09 13.18
C ALA A 13 -10.13 2.49 11.72
N ASP A 14 -9.10 3.30 11.44
CA ASP A 14 -8.61 3.56 10.08
C ASP A 14 -8.49 2.21 9.35
N ARG A 15 -9.17 2.05 8.20
CA ARG A 15 -8.95 0.88 7.34
C ARG A 15 -7.53 1.00 6.77
N VAL A 16 -6.69 0.01 7.04
CA VAL A 16 -5.27 0.02 6.63
C VAL A 16 -5.03 -0.98 5.50
N TYR A 17 -4.64 -0.47 4.34
CA TYR A 17 -4.26 -1.29 3.19
C TYR A 17 -2.73 -1.34 3.06
N ARG A 18 -2.17 -2.54 3.30
CA ARG A 18 -0.73 -2.83 3.21
C ARG A 18 -0.46 -4.21 2.61
N SER A 19 0.70 -4.38 1.96
CA SER A 19 1.16 -5.68 1.46
C SER A 19 1.88 -6.47 2.56
N SER A 20 1.29 -7.60 2.98
CA SER A 20 1.92 -8.49 3.98
C SER A 20 3.23 -9.10 3.49
N MET A 21 3.34 -9.44 2.21
CA MET A 21 4.59 -9.97 1.64
C MET A 21 5.70 -8.91 1.60
N GLY A 22 5.35 -7.67 1.25
CA GLY A 22 6.30 -6.55 1.28
C GLY A 22 6.89 -6.34 2.66
N PHE A 23 6.04 -6.43 3.69
CA PHE A 23 6.48 -6.35 5.08
C PHE A 23 7.48 -7.45 5.45
N VAL A 24 7.16 -8.72 5.18
CA VAL A 24 8.03 -9.86 5.50
C VAL A 24 9.37 -9.77 4.76
N SER A 25 9.35 -9.47 3.46
CA SER A 25 10.58 -9.25 2.68
C SER A 25 11.42 -8.11 3.25
N GLY A 26 10.79 -7.03 3.69
CA GLY A 26 11.43 -5.92 4.38
C GLY A 26 12.17 -6.34 5.65
N VAL A 27 11.51 -7.10 6.52
CA VAL A 27 12.11 -7.60 7.76
C VAL A 27 13.32 -8.49 7.46
N LEU A 28 13.21 -9.38 6.46
CA LEU A 28 14.33 -10.24 6.05
C LEU A 28 15.52 -9.43 5.51
N LEU A 29 15.26 -8.41 4.68
CA LEU A 29 16.31 -7.52 4.16
C LEU A 29 16.99 -6.71 5.27
N LEU A 30 16.24 -6.26 6.27
CA LEU A 30 16.80 -5.59 7.44
C LEU A 30 17.68 -6.54 8.25
N ALA A 31 17.21 -7.75 8.53
CA ALA A 31 18.00 -8.75 9.25
C ALA A 31 19.32 -9.06 8.52
N LEU A 32 19.26 -9.22 7.20
CA LEU A 32 20.45 -9.44 6.37
C LEU A 32 21.39 -8.23 6.39
N THR A 33 20.85 -7.02 6.29
CA THR A 33 21.65 -5.78 6.32
C THR A 33 22.35 -5.61 7.65
N VAL A 34 21.65 -5.84 8.76
CA VAL A 34 22.22 -5.79 10.12
C VAL A 34 23.30 -6.85 10.29
N TRP A 35 23.09 -8.07 9.79
CA TRP A 35 24.10 -9.11 9.84
C TRP A 35 25.35 -8.72 9.05
N LEU A 36 25.22 -8.37 7.77
CA LEU A 36 26.37 -8.06 6.91
C LEU A 36 27.14 -6.81 7.38
N CYS A 37 26.41 -5.74 7.72
CA CYS A 37 27.05 -4.51 8.21
C CYS A 37 27.64 -4.73 9.61
N GLY A 38 26.96 -5.50 10.47
CA GLY A 38 27.46 -5.86 11.79
C GLY A 38 28.75 -6.68 11.72
N ASP A 39 28.83 -7.66 10.81
CA ASP A 39 30.06 -8.42 10.57
C ASP A 39 31.20 -7.52 10.08
N ALA A 40 30.93 -6.64 9.11
CA ALA A 40 31.90 -5.66 8.62
C ALA A 40 32.40 -4.70 9.71
N VAL A 41 31.54 -4.32 10.67
CA VAL A 41 31.90 -3.47 11.80
C VAL A 41 32.73 -4.21 12.84
N LEU A 42 32.38 -5.45 13.15
CA LEU A 42 33.01 -6.23 14.23
C LEU A 42 34.33 -6.90 13.80
N ARG A 43 34.42 -7.31 12.52
CA ARG A 43 35.55 -8.11 12.01
C ARG A 43 36.35 -7.40 10.94
N GLY A 44 35.85 -6.29 10.39
CA GLY A 44 36.52 -5.56 9.32
C GLY A 44 37.77 -4.82 9.80
N SER A 45 38.77 -4.74 8.93
CA SER A 45 40.00 -3.97 9.15
C SER A 45 40.04 -2.71 8.27
N GLY A 46 40.89 -1.75 8.65
CA GLY A 46 41.04 -0.46 7.94
C GLY A 46 39.71 0.31 7.87
N ASN A 47 39.32 0.73 6.68
CA ASN A 47 38.08 1.51 6.46
C ASN A 47 36.80 0.66 6.41
N THR A 48 36.89 -0.67 6.51
CA THR A 48 35.74 -1.57 6.34
C THR A 48 34.61 -1.33 7.36
N PRO A 49 34.88 -1.12 8.67
CA PRO A 49 33.83 -0.79 9.65
C PRO A 49 33.07 0.50 9.31
N TRP A 50 33.79 1.54 8.89
CA TRP A 50 33.20 2.83 8.52
C TRP A 50 32.31 2.72 7.29
N ILE A 51 32.72 1.92 6.31
CA ILE A 51 31.90 1.62 5.12
C ILE A 51 30.66 0.83 5.53
N GLY A 52 30.79 -0.19 6.40
CA GLY A 52 29.65 -0.94 6.92
C GLY A 52 28.61 -0.03 7.59
N LEU A 53 29.04 0.93 8.41
CA LEU A 53 28.16 1.91 9.04
C LEU A 53 27.50 2.85 8.02
N ALA A 54 28.26 3.35 7.03
CA ALA A 54 27.72 4.22 6.01
C ALA A 54 26.71 3.51 5.10
N VAL A 55 26.96 2.22 4.77
CA VAL A 55 26.01 1.35 4.08
C VAL A 55 24.74 1.17 4.92
N ALA A 56 24.87 0.81 6.19
CA ALA A 56 23.71 0.62 7.07
C ALA A 56 22.86 1.91 7.16
N LEU A 57 23.51 3.07 7.37
CA LEU A 57 22.85 4.36 7.46
C LEU A 57 22.13 4.76 6.16
N CYS A 58 22.66 4.35 5.01
CA CYS A 58 22.04 4.59 3.70
C CYS A 58 20.88 3.62 3.43
N VAL A 59 21.12 2.32 3.61
CA VAL A 59 20.24 1.25 3.13
C VAL A 59 19.08 0.98 4.07
N VAL A 60 19.27 1.04 5.40
CA VAL A 60 18.21 0.73 6.38
C VAL A 60 17.00 1.66 6.21
N PRO A 61 17.13 3.00 6.14
CA PRO A 61 15.99 3.89 5.91
C PRO A 61 15.27 3.62 4.60
N LEU A 62 16.02 3.27 3.54
CA LEU A 62 15.44 2.93 2.24
C LEU A 62 14.63 1.63 2.30
N ILE A 63 15.16 0.57 2.92
CA ILE A 63 14.39 -0.67 3.12
C ILE A 63 13.10 -0.34 3.85
N VAL A 64 13.18 0.34 5.01
CA VAL A 64 11.99 0.73 5.79
C VAL A 64 10.99 1.50 4.94
N ALA A 65 11.46 2.50 4.18
CA ALA A 65 10.63 3.36 3.36
C ALA A 65 9.89 2.61 2.23
N PHE A 66 10.54 1.63 1.60
CA PHE A 66 9.96 0.89 0.48
C PHE A 66 9.20 -0.37 0.89
N THR A 67 9.45 -0.94 2.08
CA THR A 67 8.86 -2.23 2.46
C THR A 67 7.92 -2.16 3.66
N LEU A 68 8.26 -1.38 4.69
CA LEU A 68 7.50 -1.37 5.96
C LEU A 68 6.56 -0.17 6.08
N ARG A 69 6.96 0.96 5.49
CA ARG A 69 6.27 2.24 5.59
C ARG A 69 5.06 2.40 4.66
N PRO A 70 5.03 1.84 3.43
CA PRO A 70 3.92 2.07 2.52
C PRO A 70 2.60 1.55 3.08
N ALA A 71 1.64 2.46 3.27
CA ALA A 71 0.32 2.13 3.77
C ALA A 71 -0.69 3.19 3.34
N VAL A 72 -1.91 2.77 3.02
CA VAL A 72 -3.05 3.65 2.78
C VAL A 72 -4.00 3.48 3.96
N PHE A 73 -4.28 4.59 4.63
CA PHE A 73 -5.24 4.67 5.72
C PHE A 73 -6.47 5.37 5.19
N ALA A 74 -7.64 4.78 5.41
CA ALA A 74 -8.92 5.37 5.01
C ALA A 74 -9.83 5.43 6.23
N ASN A 75 -10.31 6.62 6.56
CA ASN A 75 -11.37 6.82 7.55
C ASN A 75 -12.56 7.55 6.93
N GLU A 76 -13.49 7.99 7.76
CA GLU A 76 -14.71 8.63 7.31
C GLU A 76 -14.48 10.04 6.73
N ASP A 77 -13.41 10.73 7.10
CA ASP A 77 -13.17 12.11 6.68
C ASP A 77 -12.14 12.21 5.55
N ARG A 78 -11.13 11.33 5.55
CA ARG A 78 -10.00 11.43 4.64
C ARG A 78 -9.32 10.10 4.35
N MET A 79 -8.62 10.09 3.23
CA MET A 79 -7.61 9.09 2.91
C MET A 79 -6.22 9.65 3.19
N ARG A 80 -5.39 8.91 3.92
CA ARG A 80 -3.97 9.21 4.13
C ARG A 80 -3.10 8.16 3.47
N VAL A 81 -2.39 8.56 2.43
CA VAL A 81 -1.45 7.72 1.69
C VAL A 81 -0.04 7.96 2.22
N ARG A 82 0.59 6.94 2.78
CA ARG A 82 2.01 6.95 3.15
C ARG A 82 2.79 6.25 2.04
N ASN A 83 3.56 7.04 1.30
CA ASN A 83 4.53 6.59 0.31
C ASN A 83 5.94 6.65 0.91
N PRO A 84 6.96 6.05 0.27
CA PRO A 84 8.32 5.95 0.83
C PRO A 84 8.88 7.28 1.34
N PHE A 85 8.71 8.34 0.55
CA PHE A 85 9.27 9.66 0.85
C PHE A 85 8.22 10.74 1.14
N ARG A 86 6.93 10.41 1.06
CA ARG A 86 5.84 11.39 1.17
C ARG A 86 4.65 10.83 1.93
N ILE A 87 4.00 11.67 2.72
CA ILE A 87 2.70 11.42 3.32
C ILE A 87 1.73 12.40 2.65
N ILE A 88 0.64 11.87 2.12
CA ILE A 88 -0.37 12.63 1.37
C ILE A 88 -1.69 12.45 2.12
N GLU A 89 -2.28 13.55 2.56
CA GLU A 89 -3.59 13.57 3.21
C GLU A 89 -4.61 14.15 2.21
N LEU A 90 -5.64 13.37 1.94
CA LEU A 90 -6.64 13.59 0.90
C LEU A 90 -8.02 13.58 1.58
N PRO A 91 -8.58 14.74 1.96
CA PRO A 91 -9.98 14.82 2.35
C PRO A 91 -10.88 14.26 1.24
N TRP A 92 -11.93 13.52 1.57
CA TRP A 92 -12.72 12.85 0.52
C TRP A 92 -13.37 13.82 -0.46
N ALA A 93 -13.71 15.05 -0.04
CA ALA A 93 -14.26 16.07 -0.91
C ALA A 93 -13.28 16.55 -2.00
N ALA A 94 -11.98 16.40 -1.76
CA ALA A 94 -10.93 16.77 -2.72
C ALA A 94 -10.59 15.63 -3.69
N VAL A 95 -11.13 14.42 -3.48
CA VAL A 95 -10.84 13.25 -4.31
C VAL A 95 -11.77 13.23 -5.52
N ASP A 96 -11.19 13.37 -6.71
CA ASP A 96 -11.91 13.35 -7.98
C ASP A 96 -12.21 11.92 -8.44
N ALA A 97 -11.23 11.02 -8.34
CA ALA A 97 -11.37 9.61 -8.71
C ALA A 97 -10.24 8.75 -8.14
N VAL A 98 -10.54 7.47 -7.88
CA VAL A 98 -9.55 6.44 -7.56
C VAL A 98 -9.52 5.43 -8.71
N ARG A 99 -8.35 5.05 -9.22
CA ARG A 99 -8.22 4.17 -10.39
C ARG A 99 -7.11 3.15 -10.21
N ALA A 100 -7.33 1.94 -10.72
CA ALA A 100 -6.33 0.88 -10.80
C ALA A 100 -5.86 0.69 -12.25
N GLY A 101 -4.85 1.47 -12.69
CA GLY A 101 -4.25 1.35 -14.01
C GLY A 101 -3.13 0.29 -14.05
N TYR A 102 -1.94 0.72 -14.45
CA TYR A 102 -0.67 -0.02 -14.20
C TYR A 102 -0.17 0.14 -12.77
N SER A 103 -0.74 1.07 -12.01
CA SER A 103 -0.56 1.26 -10.58
C SER A 103 -1.89 1.77 -9.98
N ALA A 104 -2.08 1.62 -8.67
CA ALA A 104 -3.21 2.23 -7.99
C ALA A 104 -2.93 3.72 -7.80
N GLU A 105 -3.87 4.58 -8.21
CA GLU A 105 -3.67 6.02 -8.28
C GLU A 105 -4.94 6.75 -7.84
N VAL A 106 -4.78 7.89 -7.17
CA VAL A 106 -5.86 8.81 -6.82
C VAL A 106 -5.64 10.14 -7.51
N LEU A 107 -6.71 10.64 -8.11
CA LEU A 107 -6.81 11.98 -8.68
C LEU A 107 -7.49 12.87 -7.65
N ALA A 108 -6.84 13.99 -7.32
CA ALA A 108 -7.37 14.96 -6.38
C ALA A 108 -6.82 16.34 -6.73
N GLU A 109 -7.70 17.34 -6.78
CA GLU A 109 -7.37 18.74 -7.12
C GLU A 109 -6.56 18.85 -8.43
N GLY A 110 -6.93 18.06 -9.44
CA GLY A 110 -6.25 18.05 -10.74
C GLY A 110 -4.83 17.44 -10.72
N SER A 111 -4.40 16.91 -9.59
CA SER A 111 -3.10 16.24 -9.42
C SER A 111 -3.27 14.73 -9.24
N LYS A 112 -2.25 13.97 -9.65
CA LYS A 112 -2.23 12.51 -9.55
C LYS A 112 -1.25 12.04 -8.48
N TYR A 113 -1.73 11.17 -7.60
CA TYR A 113 -0.95 10.58 -6.53
C TYR A 113 -0.98 9.05 -6.61
N GLN A 114 0.20 8.42 -6.55
CA GLN A 114 0.32 6.96 -6.59
C GLN A 114 0.13 6.36 -5.20
N LEU A 115 -0.55 5.21 -5.12
CA LEU A 115 -0.75 4.42 -3.92
C LEU A 115 0.22 3.23 -3.95
N TRP A 116 1.42 3.40 -3.37
CA TRP A 116 2.49 2.40 -3.42
C TRP A 116 2.21 1.13 -2.60
N SER A 117 1.30 1.21 -1.63
CA SER A 117 0.98 0.08 -0.75
C SER A 117 -0.01 -0.92 -1.33
N VAL A 118 -0.65 -0.59 -2.46
CA VAL A 118 -1.66 -1.42 -3.12
C VAL A 118 -1.01 -2.18 -4.27
N PRO A 119 -0.64 -3.46 -4.10
CA PRO A 119 0.05 -4.22 -5.13
C PRO A 119 -0.91 -4.55 -6.28
N VAL A 120 -0.70 -3.91 -7.42
CA VAL A 120 -1.33 -4.28 -8.70
C VAL A 120 -0.64 -5.51 -9.29
N SER A 121 -1.04 -6.71 -8.90
CA SER A 121 -0.42 -7.90 -9.47
C SER A 121 -1.01 -8.23 -10.85
N LEU A 122 -0.20 -8.04 -11.89
CA LEU A 122 -0.54 -8.44 -13.27
C LEU A 122 -0.82 -9.95 -13.38
N ARG A 123 -0.20 -10.75 -12.49
CA ARG A 123 -0.42 -12.20 -12.38
C ARG A 123 -1.83 -12.52 -11.87
N GLU A 124 -2.35 -11.80 -10.88
CA GLU A 124 -3.75 -11.97 -10.45
C GLU A 124 -4.71 -11.51 -11.53
N ARG A 125 -4.44 -10.40 -12.22
CA ARG A 125 -5.25 -9.97 -13.38
C ARG A 125 -5.32 -11.04 -14.47
N LYS A 126 -4.19 -11.66 -14.83
CA LYS A 126 -4.14 -12.76 -15.81
C LYS A 126 -4.80 -14.05 -15.29
N LYS A 127 -4.83 -14.28 -13.97
CA LYS A 127 -5.54 -15.41 -13.35
C LYS A 127 -7.05 -15.17 -13.33
N ALA A 128 -7.48 -13.96 -12.94
CA ALA A 128 -8.87 -13.53 -12.91
C ALA A 128 -9.49 -13.57 -14.32
N ASN A 129 -8.80 -13.04 -15.33
CA ASN A 129 -9.27 -13.09 -16.72
C ASN A 129 -9.39 -14.54 -17.24
N ARG A 130 -8.44 -15.43 -16.90
CA ARG A 130 -8.54 -16.86 -17.23
C ARG A 130 -9.70 -17.58 -16.54
N GLN A 131 -10.00 -17.22 -15.30
CA GLN A 131 -11.16 -17.75 -14.58
C GLN A 131 -12.48 -17.22 -15.16
N GLN A 132 -12.55 -15.93 -15.53
CA GLN A 132 -13.70 -15.35 -16.23
C GLN A 132 -13.93 -16.00 -17.61
N MET A 133 -12.87 -16.21 -18.39
CA MET A 133 -12.98 -16.93 -19.67
C MET A 133 -13.48 -18.38 -19.46
N ARG A 134 -13.02 -19.08 -18.42
CA ARG A 134 -13.54 -20.41 -18.07
C ARG A 134 -15.01 -20.37 -17.65
N ARG A 135 -15.45 -19.36 -16.89
CA ARG A 135 -16.84 -19.21 -16.46
C ARG A 135 -17.76 -18.90 -17.65
N ASN A 136 -17.36 -17.99 -18.53
CA ASN A 136 -18.08 -17.68 -19.77
C ASN A 136 -18.11 -18.86 -20.76
N ALA A 137 -17.11 -19.74 -20.73
CA ALA A 137 -17.09 -20.97 -21.53
C ALA A 137 -18.02 -22.06 -20.97
N ILE A 138 -18.20 -22.12 -19.65
CA ILE A 138 -19.15 -23.02 -18.97
C ILE A 138 -20.59 -22.53 -19.20
N ASP A 139 -20.86 -21.22 -19.07
CA ASP A 139 -22.19 -20.63 -19.33
C ASP A 139 -22.64 -20.78 -20.79
N ARG A 140 -21.70 -20.85 -21.74
CA ARG A 140 -22.00 -21.12 -23.16
C ARG A 140 -22.22 -22.59 -23.51
N ARG A 141 -21.94 -23.53 -22.59
CA ARG A 141 -22.00 -24.97 -22.88
C ARG A 141 -23.40 -25.58 -22.69
N ASP A 142 -24.39 -24.83 -22.19
CA ASP A 142 -25.72 -25.43 -21.94
C ASP A 142 -26.93 -24.51 -22.17
N PRO A 143 -27.55 -24.56 -23.36
CA PRO A 143 -28.93 -24.14 -23.57
C PRO A 143 -29.89 -25.34 -23.73
N GLY A 144 -29.61 -26.51 -23.14
CA GLY A 144 -30.39 -27.73 -23.45
C GLY A 144 -30.54 -28.84 -22.40
N SER A 145 -29.92 -28.80 -21.23
CA SER A 145 -30.09 -29.88 -20.24
C SER A 145 -31.30 -29.67 -19.31
N SER A 146 -32.42 -30.28 -19.68
CA SER A 146 -33.57 -30.53 -18.81
C SER A 146 -33.25 -31.63 -17.80
N GLY A 147 -33.24 -31.32 -16.50
CA GLY A 147 -33.44 -32.31 -15.43
C GLY A 147 -32.47 -32.22 -14.26
N ASP A 148 -32.91 -31.56 -13.17
CA ASP A 148 -32.78 -31.99 -11.75
C ASP A 148 -33.01 -30.78 -10.80
N PRO A 149 -34.12 -30.72 -10.04
CA PRO A 149 -34.37 -29.68 -9.04
C PRO A 149 -33.32 -29.64 -7.92
N SER A 150 -32.58 -30.73 -7.68
CA SER A 150 -31.56 -30.84 -6.62
C SER A 150 -30.23 -30.14 -6.97
N ALA A 151 -30.03 -29.78 -8.25
CA ALA A 151 -28.83 -29.07 -8.72
C ALA A 151 -28.94 -27.55 -8.54
N ARG A 152 -30.16 -26.98 -8.63
CA ARG A 152 -30.39 -25.53 -8.46
C ARG A 152 -30.11 -25.02 -7.04
N GLY A 153 -30.35 -25.84 -6.01
CA GLY A 153 -30.04 -25.49 -4.62
C GLY A 153 -28.53 -25.41 -4.33
N ARG A 154 -27.73 -26.26 -4.97
CA ARG A 154 -26.26 -26.28 -4.80
C ARG A 154 -25.53 -25.24 -5.66
N ALA A 155 -26.09 -24.89 -6.82
CA ALA A 155 -25.56 -23.82 -7.66
C ALA A 155 -25.80 -22.42 -7.05
N SER A 156 -26.92 -22.20 -6.36
CA SER A 156 -27.20 -20.94 -5.64
C SER A 156 -26.29 -20.77 -4.41
N ALA A 157 -26.05 -21.85 -3.66
CA ALA A 157 -25.14 -21.83 -2.50
C ALA A 157 -23.65 -21.67 -2.89
N SER A 158 -23.23 -22.10 -4.09
CA SER A 158 -21.86 -21.86 -4.59
C SER A 158 -21.71 -20.54 -5.36
N ALA A 159 -22.79 -19.99 -5.90
CA ALA A 159 -22.82 -18.66 -6.51
C ALA A 159 -22.76 -17.54 -5.45
N ALA A 160 -23.35 -17.75 -4.27
CA ALA A 160 -23.26 -16.82 -3.14
C ALA A 160 -21.86 -16.83 -2.46
N ALA A 161 -21.07 -17.88 -2.64
CA ALA A 161 -19.78 -18.08 -1.97
C ALA A 161 -18.56 -17.72 -2.85
N THR A 162 -18.75 -17.15 -4.04
CA THR A 162 -17.62 -16.73 -4.89
C THR A 162 -17.99 -15.50 -5.69
N GLU A 163 -18.11 -14.39 -4.95
CA GLU A 163 -17.91 -13.07 -5.53
C GLU A 163 -16.67 -13.10 -6.43
N PRO A 164 -16.73 -12.47 -7.61
CA PRO A 164 -15.66 -12.54 -8.59
C PRO A 164 -14.34 -12.23 -7.90
N MET A 165 -13.37 -13.13 -8.03
CA MET A 165 -11.99 -12.91 -7.58
C MET A 165 -11.36 -11.80 -8.45
N ARG A 166 -11.88 -10.58 -8.35
CA ARG A 166 -11.27 -9.35 -8.86
C ARG A 166 -9.87 -9.26 -8.26
N ALA A 167 -8.90 -8.77 -9.03
CA ALA A 167 -7.54 -8.58 -8.52
C ALA A 167 -7.63 -7.76 -7.23
N ASN A 168 -6.83 -8.09 -6.21
CA ASN A 168 -6.97 -7.49 -4.87
C ASN A 168 -6.92 -5.95 -4.93
N ALA A 169 -6.07 -5.41 -5.81
CA ALA A 169 -5.99 -3.97 -6.09
C ALA A 169 -7.29 -3.36 -6.63
N ASP A 170 -8.02 -4.06 -7.50
CA ASP A 170 -9.25 -3.54 -8.09
C ASP A 170 -10.36 -3.45 -7.03
N ARG A 171 -10.43 -4.43 -6.11
CA ARG A 171 -11.38 -4.38 -4.98
C ARG A 171 -11.06 -3.23 -4.02
N ILE A 172 -9.78 -3.04 -3.70
CA ILE A 172 -9.35 -1.93 -2.84
C ILE A 172 -9.70 -0.59 -3.49
N VAL A 173 -9.49 -0.44 -4.79
CA VAL A 173 -9.86 0.78 -5.52
C VAL A 173 -11.37 1.00 -5.54
N ASP A 174 -12.17 -0.04 -5.82
CA ASP A 174 -13.63 0.04 -5.77
C ASP A 174 -14.12 0.46 -4.36
N GLU A 175 -13.52 -0.11 -3.31
CA GLU A 175 -13.86 0.21 -1.92
C GLU A 175 -13.49 1.67 -1.57
N LEU A 176 -12.29 2.12 -1.94
CA LEU A 176 -11.85 3.49 -1.71
C LEU A 176 -12.70 4.49 -2.48
N GLN A 177 -13.13 4.15 -3.70
CA GLN A 177 -14.05 4.97 -4.47
C GLN A 177 -15.43 5.06 -3.80
N GLY A 178 -15.97 3.93 -3.32
CA GLY A 178 -17.21 3.94 -2.55
C GLY A 178 -17.12 4.79 -1.28
N LEU A 179 -15.99 4.75 -0.57
CA LEU A 179 -15.77 5.62 0.60
C LEU A 179 -15.71 7.10 0.24
N ALA A 180 -15.10 7.45 -0.91
CA ALA A 180 -15.07 8.81 -1.40
C ALA A 180 -16.49 9.33 -1.71
N GLU A 181 -17.27 8.56 -2.46
CA GLU A 181 -18.63 8.93 -2.86
C GLU A 181 -19.57 9.07 -1.64
N LEU A 182 -19.46 8.18 -0.66
CA LEU A 182 -20.29 8.20 0.54
C LEU A 182 -19.96 9.37 1.48
N ASN A 183 -18.68 9.73 1.60
CA ASN A 183 -18.23 10.67 2.62
C ASN A 183 -17.88 12.06 2.09
N ALA A 184 -17.83 12.29 0.78
CA ALA A 184 -17.43 13.58 0.20
C ALA A 184 -18.26 14.78 0.70
N ALA A 185 -19.55 14.58 1.02
CA ALA A 185 -20.42 15.64 1.52
C ALA A 185 -20.24 15.95 3.02
N ARG A 186 -19.44 15.17 3.76
CA ARG A 186 -19.29 15.36 5.21
C ARG A 186 -18.53 16.65 5.49
N PRO A 187 -18.89 17.40 6.55
CA PRO A 187 -18.16 18.60 6.96
C PRO A 187 -16.68 18.31 7.28
N GLY A 188 -16.39 17.16 7.92
CA GLY A 188 -15.03 16.73 8.24
C GLY A 188 -14.21 16.29 7.03
N ALA A 189 -14.87 15.95 5.92
CA ALA A 189 -14.23 15.53 4.68
C ALA A 189 -13.88 16.68 3.73
N GLN A 190 -14.15 17.93 4.14
CA GLN A 190 -13.80 19.13 3.39
C GLN A 190 -12.35 19.54 3.61
N GLY A 191 -11.80 20.28 2.64
CA GLY A 191 -10.46 20.86 2.70
C GLY A 191 -9.61 20.48 1.52
N SER A 192 -8.35 20.90 1.54
CA SER A 192 -7.41 20.69 0.43
C SER A 192 -6.43 19.55 0.67
N VAL A 193 -5.83 19.07 -0.42
CA VAL A 193 -4.79 18.04 -0.34
C VAL A 193 -3.57 18.59 0.41
N ARG A 194 -3.01 17.79 1.34
CA ARG A 194 -1.77 18.13 2.04
C ARG A 194 -0.68 17.10 1.75
N VAL A 195 0.48 17.58 1.32
CA VAL A 195 1.65 16.74 1.03
C VAL A 195 2.77 17.08 2.00
N ARG A 196 3.27 16.07 2.71
CA ARG A 196 4.39 16.20 3.66
C ARG A 196 5.54 15.29 3.25
N TRP A 197 6.74 15.86 3.20
CA TRP A 197 7.96 15.10 2.97
C TRP A 197 8.41 14.35 4.22
N SER A 198 9.04 13.21 3.99
CA SER A 198 9.50 12.31 5.05
C SER A 198 11.00 12.45 5.23
N TYR A 199 11.41 13.57 5.82
CA TYR A 199 12.81 13.91 6.03
C TYR A 199 13.52 12.92 6.95
N GLU A 200 12.79 12.22 7.81
CA GLU A 200 13.31 11.14 8.65
C GLU A 200 13.85 9.94 7.85
N ILE A 201 13.43 9.78 6.60
CA ILE A 201 13.99 8.78 5.67
C ILE A 201 15.06 9.40 4.79
N ILE A 202 14.75 10.56 4.21
CA ILE A 202 15.58 11.20 3.18
C ILE A 202 16.93 11.62 3.78
N ALA A 203 16.93 12.27 4.95
CA ALA A 203 18.16 12.80 5.52
C ALA A 203 19.17 11.70 5.89
N PRO A 204 18.80 10.63 6.63
CA PRO A 204 19.76 9.55 6.92
C PRO A 204 20.24 8.84 5.65
N ALA A 205 19.36 8.59 4.68
CA ALA A 205 19.74 7.96 3.42
C ALA A 205 20.77 8.80 2.64
N LEU A 206 20.54 10.12 2.55
CA LEU A 206 21.47 11.04 1.89
C LEU A 206 22.80 11.16 2.64
N ILE A 207 22.77 11.26 3.97
CA ILE A 207 23.99 11.30 4.78
C ILE A 207 24.81 10.03 4.59
N GLY A 208 24.17 8.85 4.66
CA GLY A 208 24.83 7.57 4.41
C GLY A 208 25.43 7.49 3.00
N ALA A 209 24.69 7.93 1.98
CA ALA A 209 25.18 7.98 0.61
C ALA A 209 26.40 8.91 0.45
N LEU A 210 26.37 10.10 1.04
CA LEU A 210 27.48 11.04 1.01
C LEU A 210 28.72 10.48 1.71
N LEU A 211 28.54 9.86 2.90
CA LEU A 211 29.63 9.21 3.62
C LEU A 211 30.27 8.08 2.80
N LEU A 212 29.46 7.27 2.10
CA LEU A 212 29.97 6.24 1.20
C LEU A 212 30.80 6.83 0.06
N ILE A 213 30.31 7.90 -0.58
CA ILE A 213 31.02 8.57 -1.67
C ILE A 213 32.37 9.09 -1.18
N VAL A 214 32.40 9.77 -0.03
CA VAL A 214 33.65 10.28 0.56
C VAL A 214 34.61 9.15 0.88
N LEU A 215 34.16 8.11 1.61
CA LEU A 215 35.01 7.00 2.02
C LEU A 215 35.58 6.19 0.86
N ILE A 216 34.87 6.12 -0.27
CA ILE A 216 35.35 5.46 -1.49
C ILE A 216 36.31 6.37 -2.26
N ALA A 217 36.01 7.66 -2.36
CA ALA A 217 36.82 8.63 -3.09
C ALA A 217 38.15 8.97 -2.39
N THR A 218 38.19 8.89 -1.05
CA THR A 218 39.40 9.14 -0.25
C THR A 218 40.15 7.86 0.11
N ARG A 219 39.82 6.74 -0.54
CA ARG A 219 40.45 5.43 -0.28
C ARG A 219 41.69 5.21 -1.12
#